data_AF-A0A2M8DSW6-F1
#
_entry.id   AF-A0A2M8DSW6-F1
#
_cell.length_a   1.000
_cell.length_b   1.000
_cell.length_c   1.000
_cell.angle_alpha   90.00
_cell.angle_beta   90.00
_cell.angle_gamma   90.00
#
_symmetry.space_group_name_H-M   'P 1'
#
loop_
_entity.id
_entity.type
_entity.pdbx_description
1 polymer ?
#
loop_
_entity_poly.entity_id
_entity_poly.type
_entity_poly.pdbx_seq_one_letter_code
_entity_poly.pdbx_strand_id
1 'polypeptide(L)' 'MLDNLTQRFTGIIKNLRGQARLSESNIQDALREVRLALLEADVALPVVKEFIAKVKEAALGQEVIGNLNP' A
#
# COMPACT_ATOMS: atom_id res chain seq x y z
N MET A 1 0.13 -18.65 7.42
CA MET A 1 -0.82 -17.54 7.19
C MET A 1 -0.08 -16.21 7.03
N LEU A 2 0.86 -15.87 7.92
CA LEU A 2 1.66 -14.64 7.81
C LEU A 2 2.56 -14.58 6.55
N ASP A 3 3.02 -15.72 6.05
CA ASP A 3 3.93 -15.79 4.89
C ASP A 3 3.28 -15.33 3.59
N ASN A 4 1.99 -15.66 3.40
CA ASN A 4 1.25 -15.22 2.21
C ASN A 4 1.05 -13.71 2.20
N LEU A 5 0.72 -13.14 3.37
CA LEU A 5 0.62 -11.71 3.57
C LEU A 5 1.96 -11.01 3.25
N THR A 6 3.05 -11.55 3.79
CA THR A 6 4.41 -11.05 3.57
C THR A 6 4.77 -11.06 2.08
N GLN A 7 4.45 -12.15 1.36
CA GLN A 7 4.70 -12.25 -0.08
C GLN A 7 3.89 -11.22 -0.88
N ARG A 8 2.60 -11.04 -0.56
CA ARG A 8 1.74 -10.04 -1.23
C ARG A 8 2.25 -8.63 -1.01
N PHE A 9 2.56 -8.25 0.23
CA PHE A 9 3.12 -6.92 0.53
C PHE A 9 4.47 -6.69 -0.15
N THR A 10 5.34 -7.71 -0.20
CA THR A 10 6.63 -7.62 -0.90
C THR A 10 6.42 -7.36 -2.40
N GLY A 11 5.44 -8.01 -3.03
CA GLY A 11 5.06 -7.76 -4.42
C GLY A 11 4.57 -6.33 -4.65
N ILE A 12 3.66 -5.85 -3.79
CA ILE A 12 3.11 -4.49 -3.87
C ILE A 12 4.24 -3.44 -3.77
N ILE A 13 5.14 -3.58 -2.81
CA ILE A 13 6.27 -2.66 -2.61
C ILE A 13 7.23 -2.69 -3.80
N LYS A 14 7.52 -3.87 -4.36
CA LYS A 14 8.40 -4.01 -5.53
C LYS A 14 7.79 -3.31 -6.75
N ASN A 15 6.49 -3.45 -6.97
CA ASN A 15 5.79 -2.78 -8.07
C ASN A 15 5.84 -1.25 -7.93
N LEU A 16 5.65 -0.73 -6.71
CA LEU A 16 5.74 0.70 -6.43
C LEU A 16 7.17 1.24 -6.63
N ARG A 17 8.19 0.53 -6.13
CA ARG A 17 9.61 0.90 -6.31
C ARG A 17 10.07 0.82 -7.77
N GLY A 18 9.43 -0.03 -8.58
CA GLY A 18 9.71 -0.14 -10.01
C GLY A 18 9.19 1.04 -10.83
N GLN A 19 8.39 1.94 -10.24
CA GLN A 19 7.92 3.14 -10.92
C GLN A 19 8.86 4.32 -10.68
N ALA A 20 9.14 5.09 -11.73
CA ALA A 20 10.04 6.26 -11.65
C ALA A 20 9.48 7.42 -10.81
N ARG A 21 8.16 7.42 -10.53
CA ARG A 21 7.48 8.44 -9.74
C ARG A 21 6.24 7.87 -9.08
N LEU A 22 5.95 8.29 -7.85
CA LEU A 22 4.66 8.04 -7.21
C LEU A 22 3.63 9.04 -7.75
N SER A 23 2.56 8.51 -8.34
CA SER A 23 1.41 9.25 -8.83
C SER A 23 0.19 8.90 -7.97
N GLU A 24 -0.80 9.77 -7.93
CA GLU A 24 -2.03 9.47 -7.18
C GLU A 24 -2.70 8.18 -7.68
N SER A 25 -2.63 7.90 -8.99
CA SER A 25 -3.16 6.67 -9.57
C SER A 25 -2.45 5.41 -9.07
N ASN A 26 -1.10 5.39 -9.07
CA ASN A 26 -0.37 4.19 -8.64
C ASN A 26 -0.48 3.93 -7.13
N ILE A 27 -0.58 4.99 -6.33
CA ILE A 27 -0.84 4.89 -4.89
C ILE A 27 -2.24 4.29 -4.66
N GLN A 28 -3.26 4.78 -5.37
CA GLN A 28 -4.63 4.25 -5.23
C GLN A 28 -4.70 2.77 -5.61
N ASP A 29 -4.00 2.36 -6.67
CA ASP A 29 -3.95 0.97 -7.09
C ASP A 29 -3.28 0.06 -6.04
N ALA A 30 -2.13 0.48 -5.51
CA ALA A 30 -1.46 -0.25 -4.44
C ALA A 30 -2.30 -0.34 -3.15
N LEU A 31 -2.97 0.75 -2.74
CA LEU A 31 -3.87 0.74 -1.58
C LEU A 31 -5.03 -0.25 -1.75
N ARG A 32 -5.52 -0.44 -2.99
CA ARG A 32 -6.55 -1.42 -3.30
C ARG A 32 -6.04 -2.85 -3.09
N GLU A 33 -4.83 -3.15 -3.54
CA GLU A 33 -4.19 -4.47 -3.35
C GLU A 33 -3.91 -4.74 -1.87
N VAL A 34 -3.40 -3.76 -1.13
CA VAL A 34 -3.18 -3.85 0.32
C VAL A 34 -4.49 -4.17 1.05
N ARG A 35 -5.59 -3.50 0.70
CA ARG A 35 -6.91 -3.76 1.29
C ARG A 35 -7.35 -5.21 1.05
N LEU A 36 -7.17 -5.74 -0.16
CA LEU A 36 -7.52 -7.12 -0.47
C LEU A 36 -6.67 -8.11 0.35
N ALA A 37 -5.36 -7.89 0.40
CA ALA A 37 -4.43 -8.74 1.16
C ALA A 37 -4.77 -8.78 2.66
N LEU A 38 -5.16 -7.64 3.25
CA LEU A 38 -5.57 -7.59 4.65
C LEU A 38 -6.88 -8.33 4.90
N LEU A 39 -7.86 -8.21 4.00
CA LEU A 39 -9.14 -8.92 4.13
C LEU A 39 -8.96 -10.44 3.96
N GLU A 40 -8.12 -10.88 3.03
CA GLU A 40 -7.77 -12.29 2.85
C GLU A 40 -7.03 -12.89 4.05
N ALA A 41 -6.36 -12.06 4.84
CA ALA A 41 -5.67 -12.45 6.07
C ALA A 41 -6.58 -12.41 7.31
N ASP A 42 -7.90 -12.39 7.13
CA ASP A 42 -8.92 -12.33 8.18
C ASP A 42 -8.80 -11.10 9.11
N VAL A 43 -8.26 -9.98 8.59
CA VAL A 43 -8.19 -8.72 9.37
C VAL A 43 -9.57 -8.07 9.42
N ALA A 44 -9.97 -7.64 10.62
CA ALA A 44 -11.26 -7.01 10.85
C ALA A 44 -11.43 -5.72 10.02
N LEU A 45 -12.60 -5.56 9.40
CA LEU A 45 -12.91 -4.43 8.52
C LEU A 45 -12.64 -3.03 9.14
N PRO A 46 -12.94 -2.76 10.42
CA PRO A 46 -12.60 -1.47 11.05
C PRO A 46 -11.09 -1.19 11.03
N VAL A 47 -10.26 -2.21 11.31
CA VAL A 47 -8.80 -2.12 11.30
C VAL A 47 -8.28 -1.84 9.90
N VAL A 48 -8.80 -2.55 8.89
CA VAL A 48 -8.41 -2.34 7.49
C VAL A 48 -8.73 -0.90 7.05
N LYS A 49 -9.91 -0.38 7.39
CA LYS A 49 -10.31 0.98 7.04
C LYS A 49 -9.39 2.03 7.65
N GLU A 50 -9.10 1.90 8.95
CA GLU A 50 -8.21 2.83 9.66
C GLU A 50 -6.79 2.78 9.10
N PHE A 51 -6.26 1.58 8.86
CA PHE A 51 -4.94 1.38 8.30
C PHE A 51 -4.81 2.04 6.91
N ILE A 52 -5.75 1.76 6.00
CA ILE A 52 -5.73 2.34 4.65
C ILE A 52 -5.86 3.87 4.69
N ALA A 53 -6.68 4.42 5.59
CA ALA A 53 -6.83 5.87 5.73
C ALA A 53 -5.50 6.53 6.14
N LYS A 54 -4.83 5.98 7.15
CA LYS A 54 -3.51 6.47 7.61
C LYS A 54 -2.44 6.39 6.52
N VAL A 55 -2.38 5.27 5.80
CA VAL A 55 -1.41 5.10 4.70
C VAL A 55 -1.70 6.05 3.55
N LYS A 56 -2.98 6.28 3.20
CA LYS A 56 -3.37 7.24 2.16
C LYS A 56 -2.95 8.66 2.51
N GLU A 57 -3.20 9.09 3.75
CA GLU A 57 -2.80 10.42 4.22
C GLU A 57 -1.27 10.61 4.15
N ALA A 58 -0.51 9.62 4.61
CA ALA A 58 0.96 9.65 4.52
C ALA A 58 1.47 9.65 3.07
N ALA A 59 0.84 8.88 2.18
CA ALA A 59 1.27 8.75 0.78
C ALA A 59 0.91 9.97 -0.09
N LEU A 60 -0.19 10.66 0.23
CA LEU A 60 -0.58 11.92 -0.43
C LEU A 60 0.06 13.16 0.21
N GLY A 61 0.77 13.00 1.33
CA GLY A 61 1.57 14.04 1.93
C GLY A 61 2.68 14.54 1.00
N GLN A 62 3.08 15.80 1.17
CA GLN A 62 4.07 16.49 0.32
C GLN A 62 5.45 15.81 0.27
N GLU A 63 5.79 14.94 1.23
CA GLU A 63 7.09 14.26 1.29
C GLU A 63 7.25 13.11 0.28
N VAL A 64 6.15 12.55 -0.24
CA VAL A 64 6.18 11.31 -1.04
C VAL A 64 6.02 11.56 -2.56
N ILE A 65 5.36 12.64 -2.95
CA ILE A 65 5.00 12.96 -4.36
C ILE A 65 6.22 13.27 -5.26
N GLY A 66 7.40 13.47 -4.66
CA GLY A 66 8.62 13.90 -5.37
C GLY A 66 9.77 12.90 -5.41
N ASN A 67 9.84 11.93 -4.50
CA ASN A 67 11.08 11.18 -4.33
C ASN A 67 10.82 9.75 -3.79
N LEU A 68 10.86 8.76 -4.69
CA LEU A 68 11.17 7.40 -4.29
C LEU A 68 12.69 7.37 -4.07
N ASN A 69 13.14 7.63 -2.84
CA ASN A 69 14.53 7.35 -2.49
C ASN A 69 14.79 5.86 -2.80
N PRO A 70 15.74 5.53 -3.69
CA PRO A 70 16.06 4.16 -4.06
C PRO A 70 16.56 3.34 -2.86
#